data_AF-A0A2D5Z1W3-F1
#
_entry.id   AF-A0A2D5Z1W3-F1
#
_cell.length_a   1.000
_cell.length_b   1.000
_cell.length_c   1.000
_cell.angle_alpha   90.00
_cell.angle_beta   90.00
_cell.angle_gamma   90.00
#
_symmetry.space_group_name_H-M   'P 1'
#
loop_
_entity.id
_entity.type
_entity.pdbx_description
1 polymer ?
#
loop_
_entity_poly.entity_id
_entity_poly.type
_entity_poly.pdbx_seq_one_letter_code
_entity_poly.pdbx_strand_id
1 'polypeptide(L)'
;MNDRIPDHREAPFPPGTGGWSVVTLAIGAATLVCLAWPFQFTARAGPWLAVTHPTGVEIAVMVALFIPIGVAEGFLGSRILPRHGWVVLLVAVDVGVLALIGETMQLWIPARTSSIVDVVCAMIGGTIGGLLFPPRKPPSPSEITDNE
;
A
#
# COMPACT_ATOMS: atom_id res chain seq x y z
N MET A 1 -20.20 -21.19 50.13
CA MET A 1 -19.58 -21.80 48.95
C MET A 1 -19.33 -20.65 47.99
N ASN A 2 -18.07 -20.24 47.85
CA ASN A 2 -17.68 -18.93 47.34
C ASN A 2 -17.04 -19.15 45.96
N ASP A 3 -17.83 -19.03 44.90
CA ASP A 3 -17.37 -19.20 43.53
C ASP A 3 -16.53 -17.98 43.13
N ARG A 4 -15.21 -18.16 43.14
CA ARG A 4 -14.27 -17.19 42.58
C ARG A 4 -14.43 -17.18 41.07
N ILE A 5 -15.01 -16.11 40.55
CA ILE A 5 -14.95 -15.73 39.13
C ILE A 5 -13.46 -15.59 38.77
N PRO A 6 -12.94 -16.34 37.78
CA PRO A 6 -11.56 -16.18 37.35
C PRO A 6 -11.38 -14.79 36.74
N ASP A 7 -10.44 -14.04 37.31
CA ASP A 7 -10.03 -12.71 36.87
C ASP A 7 -9.33 -12.84 35.51
N HIS A 8 -9.99 -12.38 34.44
CA HIS A 8 -9.47 -12.36 33.07
C HIS A 8 -8.47 -11.21 32.81
N ARG A 9 -7.94 -10.58 33.87
CA ARG A 9 -6.92 -9.54 33.74
C ARG A 9 -5.61 -10.12 33.25
N GLU A 10 -5.35 -9.78 31.99
CA GLU A 10 -4.03 -9.69 31.38
C GLU A 10 -3.41 -11.03 31.02
N ALA A 11 -3.92 -11.63 29.94
CA ALA A 11 -3.03 -12.39 29.08
C ALA A 11 -1.85 -11.46 28.72
N PRO A 12 -0.61 -11.79 29.11
CA PRO A 12 0.54 -10.94 28.82
C PRO A 12 0.60 -10.75 27.32
N PHE A 13 0.54 -9.48 26.88
CA PHE A 13 0.78 -9.13 25.49
C PHE A 13 2.05 -9.86 25.03
N PRO A 14 2.02 -10.58 23.89
CA PRO A 14 3.18 -11.28 23.41
C PRO A 14 4.36 -10.31 23.33
N PRO A 15 5.58 -10.77 23.65
CA PRO A 15 6.75 -9.93 23.85
C PRO A 15 6.88 -8.88 22.74
N GLY A 16 6.87 -7.61 23.19
CA GLY A 16 6.89 -6.36 22.45
C GLY A 16 6.86 -6.45 20.92
N THR A 17 5.74 -6.01 20.34
CA THR A 17 5.55 -5.74 18.90
C THR A 17 6.73 -5.03 18.24
N GLY A 18 7.51 -4.24 19.00
CA GLY A 18 8.73 -3.59 18.54
C GLY A 18 9.87 -4.53 18.13
N GLY A 19 10.03 -5.70 18.76
CA GLY A 19 11.10 -6.65 18.42
C GLY A 19 10.91 -7.27 17.04
N TRP A 20 9.67 -7.60 16.69
CA TRP A 20 9.32 -8.16 15.38
C TRP A 20 9.48 -7.15 14.25
N SER A 21 9.22 -5.86 14.50
CA SER A 21 9.48 -4.79 13.52
C SER A 21 10.96 -4.68 13.19
N VAL A 22 11.85 -4.74 14.18
CA VAL A 22 13.31 -4.69 13.97
C VAL A 22 13.81 -5.88 13.15
N VAL A 23 13.35 -7.10 13.49
CA VAL A 23 13.69 -8.31 12.73
C VAL A 23 13.21 -8.21 11.29
N THR A 24 11.98 -7.74 11.08
CA THR A 24 11.39 -7.56 9.73
C THR A 24 12.17 -6.55 8.90
N LEU A 25 12.53 -5.40 9.49
CA LEU A 25 13.36 -4.38 8.85
C LEU A 25 14.76 -4.92 8.50
N ALA A 26 15.38 -5.68 9.42
CA ALA A 26 16.69 -6.27 9.19
C ALA A 26 16.68 -7.30 8.05
N ILE A 27 15.68 -8.17 8.01
CA ILE A 27 15.49 -9.15 6.91
C ILE A 27 15.22 -8.42 5.59
N GLY A 28 14.36 -7.39 5.61
CA GLY A 28 14.08 -6.58 4.42
C GLY A 28 15.35 -5.90 3.88
N ALA A 29 16.15 -5.29 4.75
CA ALA A 29 17.42 -4.67 4.39
C ALA A 29 18.43 -5.69 3.86
N ALA A 30 18.60 -6.84 4.53
CA ALA A 30 19.48 -7.91 4.07
C ALA A 30 19.05 -8.45 2.70
N THR A 31 17.75 -8.62 2.48
CA THR A 31 17.17 -9.04 1.20
C THR A 31 17.48 -8.01 0.11
N LEU A 32 17.32 -6.71 0.39
CA LEU A 32 17.69 -5.65 -0.54
C LEU A 32 19.19 -5.65 -0.86
N VAL A 33 20.06 -5.88 0.13
CA VAL A 33 21.51 -5.98 -0.07
C VAL A 33 21.87 -7.19 -0.93
N CYS A 34 21.27 -8.36 -0.66
CA CYS A 34 21.47 -9.57 -1.47
C CYS A 34 20.93 -9.40 -2.89
N LEU A 35 19.76 -8.76 -3.05
CA LEU A 35 19.20 -8.40 -4.36
C LEU A 35 19.98 -7.30 -5.05
N ALA A 36 20.84 -6.57 -4.35
CA ALA A 36 21.68 -5.52 -4.91
C ALA A 36 23.10 -5.99 -5.25
N TRP A 37 23.50 -7.21 -4.85
CA TRP A 37 24.87 -7.71 -5.04
C TRP A 37 24.94 -8.94 -5.96
N PRO A 38 25.84 -8.98 -6.97
CA PRO A 38 26.67 -7.90 -7.49
C PRO A 38 25.92 -7.22 -8.66
N PHE A 39 24.81 -6.52 -8.38
CA PHE A 39 24.18 -5.75 -9.45
C PHE A 39 25.07 -4.55 -9.72
N GLN A 40 25.75 -4.58 -10.87
CA GLN A 40 26.44 -3.43 -11.41
C GLN A 40 25.38 -2.44 -11.91
N PHE A 41 24.86 -1.67 -10.98
CA PHE A 41 23.95 -0.58 -11.24
C PHE A 41 24.71 0.53 -11.97
N THR A 42 24.67 0.50 -13.30
CA THR A 42 25.08 1.64 -14.11
C THR A 42 23.82 2.42 -14.44
N ALA A 43 23.60 3.54 -13.74
CA ALA A 43 22.47 4.41 -14.06
C ALA A 43 22.58 4.79 -15.54
N ARG A 44 21.51 4.52 -16.29
CA ARG A 44 21.49 4.89 -17.70
C ARG A 44 21.46 6.41 -17.80
N ALA A 45 22.29 6.98 -18.67
CA ALA A 45 22.13 8.35 -19.12
C ALA A 45 20.85 8.43 -19.98
N GLY A 46 19.74 8.83 -19.37
CA GLY A 46 18.44 8.95 -20.01
C GLY A 46 17.52 9.88 -19.23
N PRO A 47 16.43 10.35 -19.85
CA PRO A 47 15.45 11.17 -19.15
C PRO A 47 14.79 10.34 -18.04
N TRP A 48 14.79 10.87 -16.82
CA TRP A 48 13.94 10.35 -15.75
C TRP A 48 12.49 10.71 -16.09
N LEU A 49 11.60 9.70 -16.10
CA LEU A 49 10.18 9.84 -16.47
C LEU A 49 9.98 10.32 -17.91
N ALA A 50 10.42 9.51 -18.89
CA ALA A 50 10.19 9.80 -20.29
C ALA A 50 8.68 9.85 -20.61
N VAL A 51 8.27 10.79 -21.46
CA VAL A 51 6.92 10.77 -22.04
C VAL A 51 6.90 9.71 -23.13
N THR A 52 6.15 8.64 -22.90
CA THR A 52 5.93 7.57 -23.88
C THR A 52 4.54 7.72 -24.51
N HIS A 53 4.31 7.03 -25.63
CA HIS A 53 3.02 7.04 -26.33
C HIS A 53 2.46 5.61 -26.42
N PRO A 54 2.02 5.04 -25.28
CA PRO A 54 1.41 3.72 -25.29
C PRO A 54 0.09 3.75 -26.05
N THR A 55 -0.27 2.60 -26.61
CA THR A 55 -1.58 2.35 -27.20
C THR A 55 -2.67 2.38 -26.13
N GLY A 56 -3.92 2.61 -26.53
CA GLY A 56 -5.05 2.60 -25.60
C GLY A 56 -5.23 1.27 -24.84
N VAL A 57 -4.86 0.14 -25.47
CA VAL A 57 -4.89 -1.18 -24.82
C VAL A 57 -3.83 -1.27 -23.73
N GLU A 58 -2.61 -0.79 -23.99
CA GLU A 58 -1.54 -0.75 -22.98
C GLU A 58 -1.94 0.13 -21.79
N ILE A 59 -2.52 1.31 -22.04
CA ILE A 59 -3.06 2.18 -20.98
C ILE A 59 -4.11 1.44 -20.14
N ALA A 60 -5.07 0.76 -20.79
CA ALA A 60 -6.11 0.03 -20.09
C ALA A 60 -5.53 -1.09 -19.21
N VAL A 61 -4.53 -1.82 -19.71
CA VAL A 61 -3.83 -2.88 -18.94
C VAL A 61 -3.05 -2.27 -17.78
N MET A 62 -2.31 -1.19 -18.00
CA MET A 62 -1.56 -0.49 -16.96
C MET A 62 -2.50 -0.02 -15.85
N VAL A 63 -3.62 0.63 -16.18
CA VAL A 63 -4.62 1.05 -15.19
C VAL A 63 -5.22 -0.16 -14.45
N ALA A 64 -5.63 -1.20 -15.19
CA ALA A 64 -6.27 -2.37 -14.60
C ALA A 64 -5.35 -3.10 -13.61
N LEU A 65 -4.04 -3.11 -13.85
CA LEU A 65 -3.05 -3.76 -12.99
C LEU A 65 -3.00 -3.17 -11.56
N PHE A 66 -3.30 -1.87 -11.41
CA PHE A 66 -3.24 -1.18 -10.11
C PHE A 66 -4.58 -1.13 -9.37
N ILE A 67 -5.69 -1.53 -10.01
CA ILE A 67 -7.01 -1.59 -9.34
C ILE A 67 -6.99 -2.52 -8.12
N PRO A 68 -6.45 -3.76 -8.18
CA PRO A 68 -6.42 -4.65 -7.01
C PRO A 68 -5.66 -4.08 -5.81
N ILE A 69 -4.59 -3.32 -6.05
CA ILE A 69 -3.82 -2.64 -5.00
C ILE A 69 -4.70 -1.58 -4.34
N GLY A 70 -5.34 -0.72 -5.14
CA GLY A 70 -6.27 0.29 -4.63
C GLY A 70 -7.44 -0.30 -3.85
N VAL A 71 -7.99 -1.44 -4.29
CA VAL A 71 -9.04 -2.20 -3.59
C VAL A 71 -8.55 -2.66 -2.22
N ALA A 72 -7.35 -3.23 -2.14
CA ALA A 72 -6.78 -3.73 -0.90
C ALA A 72 -6.49 -2.60 0.10
N GLU A 73 -5.86 -1.51 -0.36
CA GLU A 73 -5.57 -0.34 0.48
C GLU A 73 -6.85 0.40 0.87
N GLY A 74 -7.82 0.54 -0.04
CA GLY A 74 -9.12 1.15 0.24
C GLY A 74 -9.88 0.37 1.32
N PHE A 75 -9.87 -0.96 1.24
CA PHE A 75 -10.44 -1.83 2.26
C PHE A 75 -9.75 -1.64 3.62
N LEU A 76 -8.42 -1.64 3.67
CA LEU A 76 -7.68 -1.46 4.91
C LEU A 76 -7.89 -0.05 5.50
N GLY A 77 -7.78 0.98 4.66
CA GLY A 77 -7.96 2.38 5.02
C GLY A 77 -9.37 2.67 5.52
N SER A 78 -10.40 2.06 4.94
CA SER A 78 -11.80 2.21 5.39
C SER A 78 -12.07 1.70 6.81
N ARG A 79 -11.17 0.86 7.36
CA ARG A 79 -11.23 0.37 8.75
C ARG A 79 -10.51 1.29 9.73
N ILE A 80 -9.59 2.11 9.25
CA ILE A 80 -8.72 2.96 10.08
C ILE A 80 -9.21 4.41 10.06
N LEU A 81 -9.67 4.88 8.90
CA LEU A 81 -9.96 6.28 8.66
C LEU A 81 -11.45 6.55 8.61
N PRO A 82 -11.92 7.64 9.25
CA PRO A 82 -13.34 7.91 9.40
C PRO A 82 -14.00 8.49 8.14
N ARG A 83 -13.23 9.01 7.18
CA ARG A 83 -13.79 9.64 5.97
C ARG A 83 -13.25 8.99 4.70
N HIS A 84 -14.16 8.70 3.77
CA HIS A 84 -13.84 8.11 2.47
C HIS A 84 -12.79 8.92 1.71
N GLY A 85 -12.93 10.25 1.68
CA GLY A 85 -12.00 11.11 0.95
C GLY A 85 -10.56 11.00 1.45
N TRP A 86 -10.35 10.79 2.75
CA TRP A 86 -9.01 10.58 3.31
C TRP A 86 -8.44 9.22 2.89
N VAL A 87 -9.27 8.18 2.85
CA VAL A 87 -8.86 6.86 2.35
C VAL A 87 -8.41 6.97 0.90
N VAL A 88 -9.24 7.54 0.02
CA VAL A 88 -8.94 7.67 -1.40
C VAL A 88 -7.70 8.52 -1.64
N LEU A 89 -7.54 9.64 -0.90
CA LEU A 89 -6.35 10.47 -0.99
C LEU A 89 -5.08 9.71 -0.59
N LEU A 90 -5.12 8.96 0.52
CA LEU A 90 -3.96 8.17 0.94
C LEU A 90 -3.62 7.07 -0.05
N VAL A 91 -4.62 6.36 -0.58
CA VAL A 91 -4.41 5.35 -1.64
C VAL A 91 -3.74 5.99 -2.86
N ALA A 92 -4.25 7.14 -3.32
CA ALA A 92 -3.68 7.83 -4.47
C ALA A 92 -2.22 8.27 -4.23
N VAL A 93 -1.91 8.76 -3.01
CA VAL A 93 -0.55 9.15 -2.62
C VAL A 93 0.36 7.93 -2.52
N ASP A 94 -0.08 6.87 -1.85
CA ASP A 94 0.73 5.66 -1.61
C ASP A 94 1.06 4.96 -2.93
N VAL A 95 0.06 4.73 -3.79
CA VAL A 95 0.26 4.17 -5.13
C VAL A 95 1.15 5.08 -5.99
N GLY A 96 1.00 6.40 -5.89
CA GLY A 96 1.86 7.36 -6.59
C GLY A 96 3.32 7.28 -6.15
N VAL A 97 3.56 7.20 -4.84
CA VAL A 97 4.91 7.02 -4.27
C VAL A 97 5.50 5.68 -4.69
N LEU A 98 4.72 4.59 -4.60
CA LEU A 98 5.14 3.26 -5.01
C LEU A 98 5.52 3.22 -6.50
N ALA A 99 4.72 3.85 -7.36
CA ALA A 99 5.01 3.95 -8.78
C ALA A 99 6.29 4.76 -9.03
N LEU A 100 6.49 5.91 -8.37
CA LEU A 100 7.71 6.71 -8.49
C LEU A 100 8.97 5.95 -8.04
N ILE A 101 8.87 5.16 -6.96
CA ILE A 101 9.97 4.28 -6.53
C ILE A 101 10.27 3.24 -7.61
N GLY A 102 9.25 2.59 -8.15
CA GLY A 102 9.39 1.63 -9.25
C GLY A 102 10.05 2.25 -10.49
N GLU A 103 9.59 3.43 -10.91
CA GLU A 103 10.17 4.20 -12.02
C GLU A 103 11.63 4.59 -11.76
N THR A 104 11.96 4.96 -10.53
CA THR A 104 13.34 5.25 -10.14
C THR A 104 14.22 4.01 -10.20
N MET A 105 13.70 2.85 -9.78
CA MET A 105 14.41 1.56 -9.90
C MET A 105 14.65 1.19 -11.37
N GLN A 106 13.74 1.51 -12.28
CA GLN A 106 13.90 1.21 -13.71
C GLN A 106 15.07 1.94 -14.37
N LEU A 107 15.55 3.06 -13.82
CA LEU A 107 16.77 3.73 -14.31
C LEU A 107 18.02 2.83 -14.26
N TRP A 108 17.95 1.79 -13.44
CA TRP A 108 19.02 0.83 -13.21
C TRP A 108 18.81 -0.50 -13.93
N ILE A 109 17.70 -0.67 -14.68
CA ILE A 109 17.37 -1.89 -15.42
C ILE A 109 17.51 -1.61 -16.93
N PRO A 110 18.53 -2.14 -17.62
CA PRO A 110 18.84 -1.76 -19.01
C PRO A 110 17.71 -1.99 -20.03
N ALA A 111 16.86 -2.99 -19.80
CA ALA A 111 15.77 -3.37 -20.70
C ALA A 111 14.45 -2.61 -20.43
N ARG A 112 14.43 -1.69 -19.46
CA ARG A 112 13.24 -0.93 -19.08
C ARG A 112 13.46 0.57 -19.34
N THR A 113 12.36 1.27 -19.60
CA THR A 113 12.36 2.72 -19.81
C THR A 113 11.38 3.31 -18.82
N SER A 114 11.88 4.19 -17.96
CA SER A 114 11.01 4.88 -17.01
C SER A 114 10.06 5.82 -17.74
N SER A 115 8.78 5.81 -17.37
CA SER A 115 7.76 6.67 -17.96
C SER A 115 6.85 7.36 -16.94
N ILE A 116 6.56 8.64 -17.18
CA ILE A 116 5.53 9.36 -16.45
C ILE A 116 4.13 8.75 -16.66
N VAL A 117 3.90 8.12 -17.82
CA VAL A 117 2.61 7.52 -18.15
C VAL A 117 2.31 6.34 -17.23
N ASP A 118 3.34 5.57 -16.85
CA ASP A 118 3.20 4.45 -15.91
C ASP A 118 2.77 4.95 -14.52
N VAL A 119 3.35 6.06 -14.04
CA VAL A 119 2.95 6.69 -12.78
C VAL A 119 1.50 7.15 -12.82
N VAL A 120 1.10 7.84 -13.90
CA VAL A 120 -0.28 8.33 -14.05
C VAL A 120 -1.27 7.17 -14.13
N CYS A 121 -0.97 6.13 -14.91
CA CYS A 121 -1.83 4.95 -15.01
C CYS A 121 -1.95 4.22 -13.66
N ALA A 122 -0.85 4.11 -12.92
CA ALA A 122 -0.85 3.54 -11.58
C ALA A 122 -1.76 4.33 -10.63
N MET A 123 -1.60 5.65 -10.59
CA MET A 123 -2.43 6.53 -9.76
C MET A 123 -3.91 6.44 -10.12
N ILE A 124 -4.26 6.40 -11.42
CA ILE A 124 -5.65 6.24 -11.88
C ILE A 124 -6.20 4.89 -11.43
N GLY A 125 -5.48 3.79 -11.69
CA GLY A 125 -5.90 2.44 -11.31
C GLY A 125 -6.07 2.28 -9.80
N GLY A 126 -5.08 2.72 -9.03
CA GLY A 126 -5.13 2.73 -7.57
C GLY A 126 -6.30 3.54 -7.02
N THR A 127 -6.52 4.74 -7.55
CA THR A 127 -7.64 5.60 -7.13
C THR A 127 -8.99 4.95 -7.44
N ILE A 128 -9.16 4.37 -8.65
CA ILE A 128 -10.37 3.62 -9.02
C ILE A 128 -10.62 2.49 -8.03
N GLY A 129 -9.58 1.71 -7.69
CA GLY A 129 -9.69 0.64 -6.70
C GLY A 129 -10.08 1.16 -5.30
N GLY A 130 -9.47 2.25 -4.85
CA GLY A 130 -9.75 2.85 -3.54
C GLY A 130 -11.17 3.39 -3.39
N LEU A 131 -11.77 3.88 -4.48
CA LEU A 131 -13.15 4.35 -4.52
C LEU A 131 -14.19 3.24 -4.30
N LEU A 132 -13.83 1.97 -4.50
CA LEU A 132 -14.77 0.85 -4.38
C LEU A 132 -15.13 0.51 -2.92
N PHE A 133 -14.44 1.06 -1.91
CA PHE A 133 -14.71 0.80 -0.50
C PHE A 133 -15.22 2.04 0.26
N PRO A 134 -16.54 2.17 0.43
CA PRO A 134 -17.09 3.24 1.26
C PRO A 134 -16.73 3.01 2.73
N PRO A 135 -16.54 4.09 3.52
CA PRO A 135 -16.22 4.00 4.94
C PRO A 135 -17.37 3.32 5.68
N ARG A 136 -17.02 2.61 6.76
CA ARG A 136 -18.01 1.98 7.63
C ARG A 136 -18.91 3.07 8.21
N LYS A 137 -20.23 2.93 8.03
CA LYS A 137 -21.19 3.84 8.65
C LYS A 137 -21.01 3.75 10.18
N PRO A 138 -20.92 4.87 10.90
CA PRO A 138 -20.88 4.80 12.36
C PRO A 138 -22.15 4.08 12.87
N PRO A 139 -22.05 3.34 13.99
CA PRO A 139 -23.21 2.67 14.56
C PRO A 139 -24.31 3.69 14.85
N SER A 140 -25.55 3.28 14.58
CA SER A 140 -26.72 4.11 14.85
C SER A 140 -26.91 4.27 16.36
N PRO A 141 -27.47 5.41 16.85
CA PRO A 141 -27.67 5.62 18.29
C PRO A 141 -28.48 4.52 19.00
N SER A 142 -29.41 3.86 18.29
CA SER A 142 -30.21 2.76 18.81
C SER A 142 -29.40 1.47 19.05
N GLU A 143 -28.32 1.23 18.31
CA GLU A 143 -27.45 0.06 18.54
C GLU A 143 -26.61 0.19 19.82
N ILE A 144 -26.52 1.41 20.38
CA ILE A 144 -25.77 1.68 21.61
C ILE A 144 -26.63 1.34 22.83
N THR A 145 -27.95 1.58 22.77
CA THR A 145 -28.87 1.38 23.91
C THR A 145 -29.25 -0.08 24.14
N ASP A 146 -29.11 -0.96 23.15
CA ASP A 146 -29.47 -2.38 23.25
C ASP A 146 -28.37 -3.25 23.90
N ASN A 147 -27.23 -2.65 24.26
CA ASN A 147 -26.08 -3.33 24.87
C ASN A 147 -25.83 -2.95 26.35
N GLU A 148 -26.72 -2.18 26.97
CA GLU A 148 -26.73 -1.88 28.42
C GLU A 148 -27.79 -2.73 29.15
#